data_AF-A0A1W6B854-F1
#
_entry.id   AF-A0A1W6B854-F1
#
_cell.length_a   1.000
_cell.length_b   1.000
_cell.length_c   1.000
_cell.angle_alpha   90.00
_cell.angle_beta   90.00
_cell.angle_gamma   90.00
#
_symmetry.space_group_name_H-M   'P 1'
#
loop_
_entity.id
_entity.type
_entity.pdbx_description
1 polymer ?
#
loop_
_entity_poly.entity_id
_entity_poly.type
_entity_poly.pdbx_seq_one_letter_code
_entity_poly.pdbx_strand_id
1 'polypeptide(L)'
;MRVSLGKQFGKELLNYPKEDKEKIYQFILHVKENGLSGLEGRNKSSDNVHKDDPEYLKKVKLAVQYRLWHYHIGIVEYDYSKPFGDRTSEYVLHYMNELEPKEIKVVDFSAHPPFRPPSASYLM
;
A
#
# COMPACT_ATOMS: atom_id res chain seq x y z
N MET A 1 -8.21 9.01 -10.91
CA MET A 1 -7.59 7.68 -11.14
C MET A 1 -8.63 6.60 -10.88
N ARG A 2 -8.61 5.46 -11.58
CA ARG A 2 -9.45 4.31 -11.22
C ARG A 2 -8.85 3.61 -10.00
N VAL A 3 -9.67 3.26 -9.02
CA VAL A 3 -9.25 2.51 -7.84
C VAL A 3 -10.19 1.32 -7.67
N SER A 4 -9.62 0.11 -7.71
CA SER A 4 -10.32 -1.15 -7.48
C SER A 4 -9.76 -1.86 -6.23
N LEU A 5 -10.51 -2.83 -5.71
CA LEU A 5 -10.07 -3.67 -4.59
C LEU A 5 -9.79 -5.09 -5.07
N GLY A 6 -8.71 -5.69 -4.58
CA GLY A 6 -8.45 -7.11 -4.71
C GLY A 6 -9.56 -7.92 -4.04
N LYS A 7 -9.87 -9.10 -4.59
CA LYS A 7 -11.02 -9.90 -4.14
C LYS A 7 -10.91 -10.31 -2.67
N GLN A 8 -9.74 -10.76 -2.24
CA GLN A 8 -9.52 -11.17 -0.85
C GLN A 8 -9.58 -9.96 0.09
N PHE A 9 -8.84 -8.90 -0.23
CA PHE A 9 -8.85 -7.66 0.55
C PHE A 9 -10.25 -7.06 0.70
N GLY A 10 -11.02 -6.99 -0.38
CA GLY A 10 -12.39 -6.45 -0.33
C GLY A 10 -13.32 -7.24 0.60
N LYS A 11 -13.13 -8.55 0.75
CA LYS A 11 -13.89 -9.37 1.71
C LYS A 11 -13.50 -9.07 3.16
N GLU A 12 -12.20 -8.96 3.42
CA GLU A 12 -11.67 -8.74 4.76
C GLU A 12 -11.91 -7.33 5.26
N LEU A 13 -11.82 -6.35 4.35
CA LEU A 13 -12.09 -4.94 4.63
C LEU A 13 -13.46 -4.73 5.30
N LEU A 14 -14.47 -5.55 4.99
CA LEU A 14 -15.78 -5.48 5.63
C LEU A 14 -15.71 -5.65 7.16
N ASN A 15 -14.75 -6.45 7.63
CA ASN A 15 -14.57 -6.82 9.03
C ASN A 15 -13.56 -5.94 9.77
N TYR A 16 -12.88 -5.02 9.09
CA TYR A 16 -11.91 -4.13 9.73
C TYR A 16 -12.58 -3.17 10.72
N PRO A 17 -11.83 -2.66 11.72
CA PRO A 17 -12.27 -1.57 12.57
C PRO A 17 -12.79 -0.38 11.77
N LYS A 18 -13.73 0.38 12.34
CA LYS A 18 -14.36 1.50 11.61
C LYS A 18 -13.33 2.57 11.26
N GLU A 19 -12.41 2.84 12.17
CA GLU A 19 -11.35 3.83 12.08
C GLU A 19 -10.38 3.48 10.94
N ASP A 20 -10.00 2.21 10.83
CA ASP A 20 -9.13 1.72 9.76
C ASP A 20 -9.83 1.81 8.40
N LYS A 21 -11.12 1.40 8.33
CA LYS A 21 -11.93 1.53 7.12
C LYS A 21 -12.03 2.97 6.65
N GLU A 22 -12.19 3.92 7.57
CA GLU A 22 -12.25 5.34 7.24
C GLU A 22 -10.93 5.81 6.61
N LYS A 23 -9.78 5.48 7.21
CA LYS A 23 -8.46 5.81 6.65
C LYS A 23 -8.25 5.22 5.25
N ILE A 24 -8.64 3.97 5.05
CA ILE A 24 -8.58 3.27 3.75
C ILE A 24 -9.50 3.96 2.73
N TYR A 25 -10.70 4.34 3.14
CA TYR A 25 -11.65 5.07 2.30
C TYR A 25 -11.13 6.45 1.90
N GLN A 26 -10.54 7.19 2.83
CA GLN A 26 -9.90 8.49 2.56
C GLN A 26 -8.76 8.36 1.54
N PHE A 27 -7.91 7.33 1.67
CA PHE A 27 -6.91 7.04 0.65
C PHE A 27 -7.55 6.77 -0.73
N ILE A 28 -8.58 5.93 -0.79
CA ILE A 28 -9.28 5.60 -2.04
C ILE A 28 -9.88 6.85 -2.69
N LEU A 29 -10.54 7.71 -1.90
CA LEU A 29 -11.12 8.97 -2.38
C LEU A 29 -10.04 9.90 -2.92
N HIS A 30 -8.99 10.12 -2.14
CA HIS A 30 -7.86 10.96 -2.54
C HIS A 30 -7.28 10.50 -3.86
N VAL A 31 -7.02 9.20 -4.02
CA VAL A 31 -6.43 8.68 -5.25
C VAL A 31 -7.39 8.80 -6.44
N LYS A 32 -8.70 8.62 -6.22
CA LYS A 32 -9.69 8.84 -7.27
C LYS A 32 -9.66 10.28 -7.80
N GLU A 33 -9.56 11.26 -6.91
CA GLU A 33 -9.61 12.70 -7.22
C GLU A 33 -8.26 13.24 -7.73
N ASN A 34 -7.18 12.95 -6.99
CA ASN A 34 -5.87 13.58 -7.15
C ASN A 34 -4.80 12.64 -7.75
N GLY A 35 -5.12 11.36 -7.94
CA GLY A 35 -4.11 10.33 -8.21
C GLY A 35 -3.17 10.16 -7.01
N LEU A 36 -1.91 9.81 -7.27
CA LEU A 36 -0.91 9.59 -6.21
C LEU A 36 -0.22 10.89 -5.74
N SER A 37 -0.64 12.05 -6.25
CA SER A 37 -0.06 13.35 -5.88
C SER A 37 -0.63 13.83 -4.54
N GLY A 38 0.19 14.47 -3.70
CA GLY A 38 -0.26 15.09 -2.45
C GLY A 38 -0.67 14.09 -1.35
N LEU A 39 -0.20 12.85 -1.43
CA LEU A 39 -0.34 11.89 -0.32
C LEU A 39 0.51 12.35 0.88
N GLU A 40 0.00 12.15 2.10
CA GLU A 40 0.71 12.54 3.33
C GLU A 40 1.82 11.57 3.69
N GLY A 41 1.52 10.27 3.62
CA GLY A 41 2.47 9.21 3.92
C GLY A 41 3.45 8.95 2.78
N ARG A 42 4.56 8.30 3.12
CA ARG A 42 5.50 7.81 2.12
C ARG A 42 4.81 6.77 1.24
N ASN A 43 4.89 6.98 -0.07
CA ASN A 43 4.43 6.07 -1.10
C ASN A 43 5.61 5.62 -1.95
N LYS A 44 5.88 4.31 -2.02
CA LYS A 44 7.05 3.80 -2.76
C LYS A 44 6.80 2.44 -3.40
N SER A 45 7.56 2.19 -4.45
CA SER A 45 7.64 0.86 -5.05
C SER A 45 8.17 -0.17 -4.04
N SER A 46 7.55 -1.34 -4.04
CA SER A 46 7.87 -2.45 -3.14
C SER A 46 9.13 -3.21 -3.56
N ASP A 47 9.71 -2.91 -4.72
CA ASP A 47 11.02 -3.44 -5.16
C ASP A 47 12.20 -2.71 -4.50
N ASN A 48 11.98 -1.56 -3.86
CA ASN A 48 13.00 -0.83 -3.11
C ASN A 48 13.21 -1.47 -1.73
N VAL A 49 13.78 -2.68 -1.75
CA VAL A 49 14.17 -3.53 -0.63
C VAL A 49 15.66 -3.33 -0.34
N HIS A 50 16.07 -3.41 0.93
CA HIS A 50 17.50 -3.34 1.28
C HIS A 50 18.26 -4.54 0.71
N LYS A 51 19.46 -4.34 0.15
CA LYS A 51 20.24 -5.41 -0.51
C LYS A 51 20.64 -6.54 0.43
N ASP A 52 20.78 -6.24 1.72
CA ASP A 52 21.13 -7.21 2.76
C ASP A 52 19.91 -8.00 3.30
N ASP A 53 18.70 -7.76 2.78
CA ASP A 53 17.53 -8.56 3.12
C ASP A 53 17.75 -10.00 2.61
N PRO A 54 17.65 -11.04 3.47
CA PRO A 54 17.87 -12.43 3.07
C PRO A 54 16.92 -12.90 1.96
N GLU A 55 15.78 -12.24 1.79
CA GLU A 55 14.79 -12.53 0.75
C GLU A 55 14.79 -11.47 -0.37
N TYR A 56 15.83 -10.63 -0.50
CA TYR A 56 15.91 -9.51 -1.46
C TYR A 56 15.44 -9.90 -2.86
N LEU A 57 16.06 -10.90 -3.49
CA LEU A 57 15.72 -11.32 -4.86
C LEU A 57 14.27 -11.78 -4.99
N LYS A 58 13.76 -12.49 -3.99
CA LYS A 58 12.38 -13.00 -3.97
C LYS A 58 11.38 -11.84 -3.87
N LYS A 59 11.62 -10.89 -2.95
CA LYS A 59 10.76 -9.72 -2.73
C LYS A 59 10.77 -8.79 -3.95
N VAL A 60 11.94 -8.49 -4.50
CA VAL A 60 12.09 -7.67 -5.72
C VAL A 60 11.37 -8.31 -6.90
N LYS A 61 11.59 -9.60 -7.15
CA LYS A 61 10.93 -10.32 -8.26
C LYS A 61 9.42 -10.27 -8.14
N LEU A 62 8.87 -10.50 -6.95
CA LEU A 62 7.44 -10.43 -6.69
C LEU A 62 6.90 -9.01 -6.88
N ALA A 63 7.59 -8.00 -6.35
CA ALA A 63 7.20 -6.61 -6.48
C ALA A 63 7.16 -6.14 -7.94
N VAL A 64 8.17 -6.50 -8.74
CA VAL A 64 8.22 -6.18 -10.18
C VAL A 64 7.11 -6.93 -10.93
N GLN A 65 6.95 -8.25 -10.68
CA GLN A 65 5.95 -9.08 -11.36
C GLN A 65 4.53 -8.52 -11.20
N TYR A 66 4.19 -8.03 -10.02
CA TYR A 66 2.85 -7.54 -9.68
C TYR A 66 2.75 -6.01 -9.61
N ARG A 67 3.80 -5.28 -10.02
CA ARG A 67 3.88 -3.81 -9.95
C ARG A 67 3.49 -3.28 -8.56
N LEU A 68 3.98 -3.93 -7.51
CA LEU A 68 3.58 -3.65 -6.15
C LEU A 68 4.20 -2.36 -5.65
N TRP A 69 3.36 -1.56 -5.01
CA TRP A 69 3.70 -0.37 -4.25
C TRP A 69 3.11 -0.51 -2.85
N HIS A 70 3.65 0.27 -1.92
CA HIS A 70 3.06 0.42 -0.60
C HIS A 70 3.02 1.86 -0.14
N TYR A 71 1.96 2.18 0.58
CA TYR A 71 1.68 3.50 1.12
C TYR A 71 1.47 3.42 2.63
N HIS A 72 2.21 4.20 3.41
CA HIS A 72 1.96 4.38 4.83
C HIS A 72 0.67 5.18 5.05
N ILE A 73 -0.29 4.61 5.77
CA ILE A 73 -1.67 5.15 5.84
C ILE A 73 -1.97 5.98 7.09
N GLY A 74 -1.00 6.15 7.98
CA GLY A 74 -1.18 6.90 9.23
C GLY A 74 -1.85 6.09 10.33
N ILE A 75 -1.65 4.76 10.31
CA ILE A 75 -2.06 3.82 11.36
C ILE A 75 -0.78 3.12 11.83
N VAL A 76 -0.47 2.95 13.11
CA VAL A 76 -1.18 3.51 14.27
C VAL A 76 -1.15 5.04 14.26
N GLU A 77 -0.03 5.67 13.87
CA GLU A 77 0.07 7.11 13.63
C GLU A 77 1.23 7.43 12.69
N TYR A 78 1.27 8.66 12.16
CA TYR A 78 2.41 9.14 11.38
C TYR A 78 3.55 9.64 12.27
N ASP A 79 4.78 9.39 11.86
CA ASP A 79 5.95 10.12 12.36
C ASP A 79 5.96 11.54 11.80
N TYR A 80 5.45 12.49 12.60
CA TYR A 80 5.38 13.90 12.25
C TYR A 80 6.74 14.63 12.26
N SER A 81 7.83 13.98 12.70
CA SER A 81 9.18 14.53 12.51
C SER A 81 9.62 14.52 11.05
N LYS A 82 8.94 13.73 10.20
CA LYS A 82 9.15 13.68 8.75
C LYS A 82 8.29 14.71 8.02
N PRO A 83 8.80 15.27 6.91
CA PRO A 83 8.02 16.18 6.08
C PRO A 83 6.79 15.48 5.49
N PHE A 84 5.76 16.28 5.18
CA PHE A 84 4.58 15.81 4.45
C PHE A 84 5.00 15.16 3.12
N GLY A 85 4.39 14.03 2.77
CA GLY A 85 4.74 13.20 1.62
C GLY A 85 5.78 12.12 1.91
N ASP A 86 6.42 12.15 3.08
CA ASP A 86 7.46 11.20 3.48
C ASP A 86 7.23 10.60 4.87
N ARG A 87 6.07 10.86 5.48
CA ARG A 87 5.72 10.36 6.81
C ARG A 87 5.52 8.86 6.78
N THR A 88 6.06 8.16 7.78
CA THR A 88 5.88 6.72 7.95
C THR A 88 4.95 6.44 9.11
N SER A 89 4.14 5.39 8.99
CA SER A 89 3.29 4.83 10.03
C SER A 89 3.47 3.32 10.12
N GLU A 90 3.01 2.68 11.19
CA GLU A 90 3.16 1.22 11.38
C GLU A 90 2.49 0.37 10.31
N TYR A 91 1.37 0.79 9.74
CA TYR A 91 0.60 0.03 8.76
C TYR A 91 0.69 0.68 7.38
N VAL A 92 0.68 -0.19 6.38
CA VAL A 92 0.72 0.18 4.96
C VAL A 92 -0.43 -0.46 4.20
N LEU A 93 -0.91 0.22 3.18
CA LEU A 93 -1.67 -0.40 2.09
C LEU A 93 -0.70 -0.89 1.02
N HIS A 94 -0.87 -2.12 0.58
CA HIS A 94 -0.23 -2.62 -0.63
C HIS A 94 -1.19 -2.52 -1.79
N TYR A 95 -0.68 -2.07 -2.93
CA TYR A 95 -1.47 -1.96 -4.15
C TYR A 95 -0.64 -2.31 -5.39
N MET A 96 -1.32 -2.78 -6.43
CA MET A 96 -0.74 -2.95 -7.77
C MET A 96 -0.93 -1.65 -8.54
N ASN A 97 0.17 -1.09 -9.04
CA ASN A 97 0.17 0.19 -9.76
C ASN A 97 0.12 0.01 -11.28
N GLU A 98 -0.65 0.86 -11.94
CA GLU A 98 -0.78 0.94 -13.41
C GLU A 98 -1.05 -0.41 -14.09
N LEU A 99 -1.96 -1.23 -13.54
CA LEU A 99 -2.44 -2.42 -14.25
C LEU A 99 -3.07 -2.04 -15.61
N GLU A 100 -3.78 -0.91 -15.61
CA GLU A 100 -4.18 -0.11 -16.76
C GLU A 100 -3.73 1.35 -16.57
N PRO A 101 -3.66 2.17 -17.63
CA PRO A 101 -3.32 3.58 -17.48
C PRO A 101 -4.23 4.28 -16.48
N LYS A 102 -3.63 4.92 -15.46
CA LYS A 102 -4.34 5.63 -14.38
C LYS A 102 -5.24 4.71 -13.54
N GLU A 103 -4.84 3.47 -13.31
CA GLU A 103 -5.48 2.56 -12.35
C GLU A 103 -4.52 2.12 -11.25
N ILE A 104 -5.05 2.01 -10.01
CA ILE A 104 -4.47 1.16 -8.98
C ILE A 104 -5.48 0.12 -8.48
N LYS A 105 -4.98 -1.02 -8.00
CA LYS A 105 -5.77 -2.03 -7.28
C LYS A 105 -5.19 -2.23 -5.89
N VAL A 106 -5.96 -1.88 -4.85
CA VAL A 106 -5.55 -2.10 -3.44
C VAL A 106 -5.74 -3.57 -3.12
N VAL A 107 -4.67 -4.25 -2.71
CA VAL A 107 -4.64 -5.71 -2.59
C VAL A 107 -4.39 -6.21 -1.18
N ASP A 108 -3.81 -5.42 -0.27
CA ASP A 108 -3.52 -5.88 1.09
C ASP A 108 -3.35 -4.70 2.06
N PHE A 109 -3.42 -4.99 3.35
CA PHE A 109 -3.20 -4.07 4.47
C PHE A 109 -2.46 -4.81 5.58
N SER A 110 -1.24 -4.36 5.89
CA SER A 110 -0.39 -5.05 6.86
C SER A 110 0.53 -4.10 7.62
N ALA A 111 1.05 -4.56 8.76
CA ALA A 111 2.09 -3.85 9.50
C ALA A 111 3.45 -3.87 8.78
N HIS A 112 4.25 -2.82 9.00
CA HIS A 112 5.61 -2.55 8.54
C HIS A 112 6.27 -1.53 9.49
N PRO A 113 7.45 -1.80 10.08
CA PRO A 113 8.41 -2.88 9.79
C PRO A 113 8.22 -4.21 10.56
N PRO A 114 8.78 -5.34 10.07
CA PRO A 114 9.53 -5.50 8.82
C PRO A 114 8.63 -5.50 7.58
N PHE A 115 9.17 -5.12 6.41
CA PHE A 115 8.40 -5.17 5.15
C PHE A 115 8.13 -6.62 4.73
N ARG A 116 6.85 -6.93 4.51
CA ARG A 116 6.37 -8.21 3.97
C ARG A 116 5.48 -7.91 2.76
N PRO A 117 5.78 -8.47 1.57
CA PRO A 117 4.87 -8.33 0.45
C PRO A 117 3.58 -9.16 0.69
N PRO A 118 2.49 -8.84 -0.01
CA PRO A 118 1.24 -9.61 0.10
C PRO A 118 1.43 -11.08 -0.24
N SER A 119 0.69 -11.96 0.42
CA SER A 119 0.66 -13.39 0.06
C SER A 119 -0.07 -13.62 -1.26
N ALA A 120 0.15 -14.77 -1.90
CA ALA A 120 -0.43 -15.09 -3.20
C ALA A 120 -1.97 -14.98 -3.22
N SER A 121 -2.66 -15.27 -2.12
CA SER A 121 -4.12 -15.13 -1.97
C SER A 121 -4.64 -13.71 -2.22
N TYR A 122 -3.83 -12.69 -1.95
CA TYR A 122 -4.17 -11.28 -2.17
C TYR A 122 -3.81 -10.80 -3.58
N LEU A 123 -2.97 -11.53 -4.29
CA LEU A 123 -2.47 -11.18 -5.63
C LEU A 123 -3.32 -11.77 -6.77
N MET A 124 -4.29 -12.64 -6.45
CA MET A 124 -5.22 -13.29 -7.39
C MET A 124 -6.45 -12.46 -7.70
#